data_AF-A0A1A7QZK5-F1
#
_entry.id   AF-A0A1A7QZK5-F1
#
_cell.length_a   1.000
_cell.length_b   1.000
_cell.length_c   1.000
_cell.angle_alpha   90.00
_cell.angle_beta   90.00
_cell.angle_gamma   90.00
#
_symmetry.space_group_name_H-M   'P 1'
#
loop_
_entity.id
_entity.type
_entity.pdbx_description
1 polymer ?
#
loop_
_entity_poly.entity_id
_entity_poly.type
_entity_poly.pdbx_seq_one_letter_code
_entity_poly.pdbx_strand_id
1 'polypeptide(L)'
;MKKPRNYTAIEIKEALIGSCIEYKPKDFIPFLLLQNVITEFPNKMRCYRYLKMLVNCAQNSSVGPLRPKIEQKEWLEDKDLYTINFYDSVHKYTRISIQWKESSETIFINPMPF
;
A
#
# COMPACT_ATOMS: atom_id res chain seq x y z
N MET A 1 -11.17 13.58 25.81
CA MET A 1 -10.35 12.99 24.72
C MET A 1 -11.09 11.78 24.16
N LYS A 2 -11.41 11.76 22.85
CA LYS A 2 -11.92 10.52 22.22
C LYS A 2 -10.76 9.54 22.14
N LYS A 3 -10.92 8.31 22.68
CA LYS A 3 -9.93 7.24 22.45
C LYS A 3 -9.79 7.06 20.93
N PRO A 4 -8.56 7.01 20.38
CA PRO A 4 -8.40 6.72 18.97
C PRO A 4 -9.04 5.36 18.67
N ARG A 5 -9.78 5.27 17.56
CA ARG A 5 -10.30 4.00 17.07
C ARG A 5 -9.11 3.11 16.73
N ASN A 6 -9.06 1.91 17.30
CA ASN A 6 -8.10 0.89 16.91
C ASN A 6 -8.58 0.26 15.61
N TYR A 7 -7.75 0.32 14.57
CA TYR A 7 -8.01 -0.35 13.30
C TYR A 7 -7.25 -1.67 13.25
N THR A 8 -7.89 -2.70 12.73
CA THR A 8 -7.28 -4.00 12.45
C THR A 8 -6.36 -3.92 11.23
N ALA A 9 -5.43 -4.87 11.11
CA ALA A 9 -4.58 -4.98 9.92
C ALA A 9 -5.40 -5.18 8.63
N ILE A 10 -6.54 -5.88 8.73
CA ILE A 10 -7.49 -6.08 7.63
C ILE A 10 -8.09 -4.74 7.19
N GLU A 11 -8.62 -3.94 8.12
CA GLU A 11 -9.19 -2.61 7.80
C GLU A 11 -8.16 -1.68 7.15
N ILE A 12 -6.91 -1.69 7.64
CA ILE A 12 -5.83 -0.87 7.08
C ILE A 12 -5.46 -1.35 5.66
N LYS A 13 -5.40 -2.66 5.44
CA LYS A 13 -5.10 -3.25 4.13
C LYS A 13 -6.20 -2.96 3.11
N GLU A 14 -7.45 -3.11 3.50
CA GLU A 14 -8.61 -2.78 2.66
C GLU A 14 -8.64 -1.30 2.31
N ALA A 15 -8.35 -0.41 3.28
CA ALA A 15 -8.23 1.02 3.03
C ALA A 15 -7.09 1.34 2.05
N LEU A 16 -5.93 0.70 2.19
CA LEU A 16 -4.81 0.84 1.26
C LEU A 16 -5.21 0.42 -0.16
N ILE A 17 -5.73 -0.80 -0.29
CA ILE A 17 -6.16 -1.37 -1.58
C ILE A 17 -7.22 -0.49 -2.24
N GLY A 18 -8.26 -0.10 -1.48
CA GLY A 18 -9.32 0.78 -1.96
C GLY A 18 -8.78 2.12 -2.44
N SER A 19 -7.86 2.74 -1.69
CA SER A 19 -7.24 4.02 -2.08
C SER A 19 -6.47 3.94 -3.40
N CYS A 20 -5.87 2.77 -3.71
CA CYS A 20 -5.15 2.53 -4.96
C CYS A 20 -6.11 2.26 -6.12
N ILE A 21 -7.11 1.39 -5.94
CA ILE A 21 -8.09 1.05 -6.99
C ILE A 21 -8.93 2.26 -7.40
N GLU A 22 -9.35 3.06 -6.42
CA GLU A 22 -10.18 4.25 -6.63
C GLU A 22 -9.36 5.48 -7.03
N TYR A 23 -8.03 5.36 -7.13
CA TYR A 23 -7.11 6.48 -7.35
C TYR A 23 -7.28 7.63 -6.35
N LYS A 24 -7.62 7.31 -5.10
CA LYS A 24 -7.83 8.27 -4.00
C LYS A 24 -6.82 8.04 -2.88
N PRO A 25 -5.52 8.31 -3.10
CA PRO A 25 -4.48 8.03 -2.10
C PRO A 25 -4.68 8.85 -0.81
N LYS A 26 -5.37 10.00 -0.88
CA LYS A 26 -5.72 10.83 0.28
C LYS A 26 -6.54 10.07 1.33
N ASP A 27 -7.38 9.13 0.91
CA ASP A 27 -8.27 8.39 1.81
C ASP A 27 -7.48 7.45 2.72
N PHE A 28 -6.23 7.15 2.36
CA PHE A 28 -5.33 6.32 3.16
C PHE A 28 -4.55 7.09 4.24
N ILE A 29 -4.52 8.42 4.20
CA ILE A 29 -3.76 9.24 5.17
C ILE A 29 -4.10 8.90 6.64
N PRO A 30 -5.38 8.78 7.04
CA PRO A 30 -5.72 8.50 8.43
C PRO A 30 -5.13 7.18 8.94
N PHE A 31 -5.01 6.19 8.06
CA PHE A 31 -4.47 4.87 8.39
C PHE A 31 -2.94 4.88 8.41
N LEU A 32 -2.29 5.52 7.43
CA LEU A 32 -0.85 5.63 7.39
C LEU A 32 -0.26 6.36 8.61
N LEU A 33 -1.00 7.32 9.17
CA LEU A 33 -0.57 8.10 10.34
C LEU A 33 -0.73 7.36 11.68
N LEU A 34 -1.37 6.19 11.72
CA LEU A 34 -1.50 5.39 12.94
C LEU A 34 -0.12 5.01 13.49
N GLN A 35 0.03 5.02 14.81
CA GLN A 35 1.32 4.82 15.47
C GLN A 35 1.96 3.45 15.13
N ASN A 36 1.13 2.41 15.02
CA ASN A 36 1.55 1.04 14.69
C ASN A 36 1.88 0.82 13.21
N VAL A 37 1.62 1.79 12.34
CA VAL A 37 2.05 1.71 10.94
C VAL A 37 3.48 2.23 10.83
N ILE A 38 4.37 1.45 10.21
CA ILE A 38 5.79 1.77 10.03
C ILE A 38 6.17 1.69 8.54
N THR A 39 7.26 2.37 8.18
CA THR A 39 7.75 2.49 6.80
C THR A 39 9.25 2.73 6.79
N GLU A 40 9.95 2.36 5.71
CA GLU A 40 11.39 2.62 5.55
C GLU A 40 11.66 4.07 5.11
N PHE A 41 10.64 4.79 4.65
CA PHE A 41 10.78 6.20 4.32
C PHE A 41 11.17 7.01 5.56
N PRO A 42 11.93 8.11 5.42
CA PRO A 42 12.35 8.94 6.56
C PRO A 42 11.20 9.47 7.41
N ASN A 43 9.98 9.53 6.87
CA ASN A 43 8.75 9.70 7.61
C ASN A 43 7.54 9.26 6.78
N LYS A 44 6.41 9.08 7.47
CA LYS A 44 5.10 8.71 6.89
C LYS A 44 4.62 9.66 5.80
N MET A 45 4.90 10.96 5.91
CA MET A 45 4.50 11.93 4.88
C MET A 45 5.34 11.81 3.60
N ARG A 46 6.60 11.39 3.68
CA ARG A 46 7.41 11.06 2.50
C ARG A 46 6.92 9.77 1.83
N CYS A 47 6.60 8.74 2.61
CA CYS A 47 5.94 7.53 2.12
C CYS A 47 4.63 7.88 1.40
N TYR A 48 3.77 8.70 2.02
CA TYR A 48 2.52 9.17 1.40
C TYR A 48 2.73 9.90 0.08
N ARG A 49 3.69 10.85 0.02
CA ARG A 49 3.97 11.60 -1.21
C ARG A 49 4.38 10.68 -2.34
N TYR A 50 5.19 9.67 -2.01
CA TYR A 50 5.62 8.67 -2.98
C TYR A 50 4.45 7.78 -3.43
N LEU A 51 3.67 7.23 -2.49
CA LEU A 51 2.45 6.48 -2.81
C LEU A 51 1.51 7.28 -3.72
N LYS A 52 1.24 8.55 -3.38
CA LYS A 52 0.41 9.45 -4.18
C LYS A 52 0.95 9.63 -5.59
N MET A 53 2.27 9.79 -5.74
CA MET A 53 2.90 9.86 -7.06
C MET A 53 2.64 8.57 -7.85
N LEU A 54 2.86 7.39 -7.26
CA LEU A 54 2.63 6.10 -7.93
C LEU A 54 1.15 5.93 -8.35
N VAL A 55 0.21 6.24 -7.46
CA VAL A 55 -1.23 6.14 -7.72
C VAL A 55 -1.65 7.10 -8.85
N ASN A 56 -1.15 8.34 -8.86
CA ASN A 56 -1.41 9.29 -9.93
C ASN A 56 -0.81 8.85 -11.27
N CYS A 57 0.42 8.29 -11.25
CA CYS A 57 1.03 7.72 -12.44
C CYS A 57 0.18 6.58 -12.99
N ALA A 58 -0.28 5.66 -12.14
CA ALA A 58 -1.16 4.57 -12.53
C ALA A 58 -2.49 5.10 -13.10
N GLN A 59 -3.11 6.12 -12.49
CA GLN A 59 -4.34 6.72 -13.00
C GLN A 59 -4.21 7.21 -14.45
N ASN A 60 -3.07 7.83 -14.78
CA ASN A 60 -2.83 8.42 -16.09
C ASN A 60 -2.38 7.42 -17.15
N SER A 61 -1.96 6.22 -16.74
CA SER A 61 -1.29 5.26 -17.63
C SER A 61 -1.93 3.88 -17.66
N SER A 62 -2.88 3.60 -16.77
CA SER A 62 -3.57 2.31 -16.72
C SER A 62 -4.72 2.22 -17.71
N VAL A 63 -4.94 1.01 -18.22
CA VAL A 63 -6.07 0.69 -19.09
C VAL A 63 -7.10 -0.14 -18.35
N GLY A 64 -8.19 0.52 -17.97
CA GLY A 64 -9.26 -0.07 -17.17
C GLY A 64 -8.92 -0.10 -15.67
N PRO A 65 -9.75 -0.79 -14.86
CA PRO A 65 -9.61 -0.80 -13.40
C PRO A 65 -8.37 -1.59 -12.95
N LEU A 66 -7.74 -1.12 -11.87
CA LEU A 66 -6.68 -1.87 -11.19
C LEU A 66 -7.25 -3.08 -10.45
N ARG A 67 -6.53 -4.19 -10.51
CA ARG A 67 -6.81 -5.44 -9.80
C ARG A 67 -5.64 -5.77 -8.89
N PRO A 68 -5.87 -5.87 -7.56
CA PRO A 68 -4.82 -6.23 -6.63
C PRO A 68 -4.53 -7.73 -6.72
N LYS A 69 -3.25 -8.08 -6.57
CA LYS A 69 -2.77 -9.45 -6.43
C LYS A 69 -1.69 -9.46 -5.35
N ILE A 70 -1.84 -10.37 -4.39
CA ILE A 70 -0.83 -10.61 -3.36
C ILE A 70 0.19 -11.58 -3.93
N GLU A 71 1.45 -11.17 -3.91
CA GLU A 71 2.57 -11.96 -4.40
C GLU A 71 3.70 -11.98 -3.37
N GLN A 72 4.17 -13.18 -3.09
CA GLN A 72 5.35 -13.40 -2.26
C GLN A 72 6.47 -13.93 -3.15
N LYS A 73 7.65 -13.33 -3.03
CA LYS A 73 8.84 -13.79 -3.76
C LYS A 73 9.50 -14.91 -2.97
N GLU A 74 9.69 -16.06 -3.59
CA GLU A 74 10.25 -17.26 -2.94
C GLU A 74 11.65 -17.02 -2.35
N TRP A 75 12.44 -16.16 -3.01
CA TRP A 75 13.80 -15.79 -2.61
C TRP A 75 13.88 -14.76 -1.49
N LEU A 76 12.75 -14.23 -0.99
CA LEU A 76 12.78 -13.38 0.19
C LEU A 76 13.12 -14.24 1.42
N GLU A 77 14.11 -13.79 2.17
CA GLU A 77 14.47 -14.34 3.48
C GLU A 77 13.31 -14.13 4.47
N ASP A 78 12.69 -12.94 4.42
CA ASP A 78 11.51 -12.61 5.22
C ASP A 78 10.24 -13.25 4.64
N LYS A 79 9.79 -14.34 5.26
CA LYS A 79 8.59 -15.09 4.86
C LYS A 79 7.27 -14.39 5.21
N ASP A 80 7.30 -13.32 6.00
CA ASP A 80 6.09 -12.55 6.32
C ASP A 80 5.95 -11.31 5.42
N LEU A 81 6.99 -11.00 4.65
CA LEU A 81 7.00 -9.91 3.69
C LEU A 81 6.41 -10.37 2.36
N TYR A 82 5.34 -9.70 1.94
CA TYR A 82 4.76 -9.89 0.62
C TYR A 82 4.50 -8.54 -0.06
N THR A 83 4.20 -8.59 -1.35
CA THR A 83 3.90 -7.40 -2.15
C THR A 83 2.45 -7.46 -2.61
N ILE A 84 1.73 -6.36 -2.42
CA ILE A 84 0.44 -6.12 -3.06
C ILE A 84 0.72 -5.42 -4.39
N ASN A 85 0.57 -6.15 -5.48
CA ASN A 85 0.77 -5.67 -6.84
C ASN A 85 -0.58 -5.33 -7.48
N PHE A 86 -0.64 -4.22 -8.21
CA PHE A 86 -1.85 -3.76 -8.86
C PHE A 86 -1.66 -3.79 -10.37
N TYR A 87 -2.44 -4.61 -11.06
CA TYR A 87 -2.38 -4.76 -12.52
C TYR A 87 -3.59 -4.12 -13.16
N ASP A 88 -3.44 -3.67 -14.40
CA ASP A 88 -4.60 -3.35 -15.24
C ASP A 88 -4.86 -4.47 -16.25
N SER A 89 -5.74 -4.23 -17.22
CA SER A 89 -6.14 -5.26 -18.19
C SER A 89 -5.15 -5.49 -19.33
N VAL A 90 -4.12 -4.64 -19.48
CA VAL A 90 -3.26 -4.62 -20.67
C VAL A 90 -1.79 -4.85 -20.32
N HIS A 91 -1.30 -4.25 -19.25
CA HIS A 91 0.11 -4.28 -18.91
C HIS A 91 0.51 -5.59 -18.23
N LYS A 92 1.56 -6.22 -18.77
CA LYS A 92 2.20 -7.39 -18.15
C LYS A 92 2.83 -7.06 -16.79
N TYR A 93 3.33 -5.84 -16.64
CA TYR A 93 3.99 -5.38 -15.42
C TYR A 93 3.01 -4.65 -14.51
N THR A 94 3.26 -4.76 -13.22
CA THR A 94 2.50 -4.09 -12.18
C THR A 94 2.52 -2.57 -12.36
N ARG A 95 1.38 -1.95 -12.06
CA ARG A 95 1.15 -0.51 -12.11
C ARG A 95 1.38 0.17 -10.77
N ILE A 96 1.34 -0.58 -9.66
CA ILE A 96 1.69 -0.13 -8.31
C ILE A 96 2.19 -1.36 -7.55
N SER A 97 3.30 -1.24 -6.83
CA SER A 97 3.79 -2.30 -5.93
C SER A 97 3.95 -1.74 -4.53
N ILE A 98 3.37 -2.43 -3.55
CA ILE A 98 3.47 -2.03 -2.15
C ILE A 98 3.88 -3.23 -1.32
N GLN A 99 5.05 -3.15 -0.69
CA GLN A 99 5.44 -4.13 0.30
C GLN A 99 4.60 -3.97 1.56
N TRP A 100 4.24 -5.12 2.11
CA TRP A 100 3.37 -5.23 3.25
C TRP A 100 3.86 -6.36 4.15
N LYS A 101 3.89 -6.10 5.46
CA LYS A 101 4.15 -7.11 6.49
C LYS A 101 3.34 -6.80 7.74
N GLU A 102 2.75 -7.83 8.32
CA GLU A 102 1.96 -7.75 9.55
C GLU A 102 2.71 -8.45 10.68
N SER A 103 2.66 -7.84 11.86
CA SER A 103 3.04 -8.48 13.12
C SER A 103 1.94 -8.27 14.15
N SER A 104 2.12 -8.84 15.35
CA SER A 104 1.20 -8.61 16.48
C SER A 104 1.11 -7.14 16.91
N GLU A 105 2.13 -6.33 16.61
CA GLU A 105 2.24 -4.95 17.11
C GLU A 105 2.25 -3.90 16.01
N THR A 106 2.78 -4.23 14.83
CA THR A 106 3.04 -3.25 13.77
C THR A 106 2.61 -3.74 12.39
N ILE A 107 2.33 -2.76 11.52
CA ILE A 107 2.03 -2.97 10.11
C ILE A 107 3.07 -2.20 9.31
N PHE A 108 3.88 -2.91 8.55
CA PHE A 108 4.88 -2.34 7.67
C PHE A 108 4.28 -2.06 6.29
N ILE A 109 4.51 -0.85 5.78
CA ILE A 109 4.04 -0.40 4.46
C ILE A 109 5.16 0.34 3.74
N ASN A 110 5.52 -0.13 2.55
CA ASN A 110 6.54 0.50 1.73
C ASN A 110 6.17 0.44 0.25
N PRO A 111 5.73 1.56 -0.36
CA PRO A 111 5.52 1.61 -1.80
C PRO A 111 6.88 1.51 -2.53
N MET A 112 6.95 0.65 -3.54
CA MET A 112 8.18 0.31 -4.25
C MET A 112 8.35 1.12 -5.54
N PRO A 113 9.60 1.44 -5.93
CA PRO A 113 9.88 1.97 -7.27
C PRO A 113 9.57 0.95 -8.36
N PHE A 114 9.18 1.49 -9.53
CA PHE A 114 9.06 0.75 -10.78
C PHE A 114 10.43 0.39 -11.36
#